data_AF-A0A7K4CU02-F1
#
_entry.id   AF-A0A7K4CU02-F1
#
_cell.length_a   1.000
_cell.length_b   1.000
_cell.length_c   1.000
_cell.angle_alpha   90.00
_cell.angle_beta   90.00
_cell.angle_gamma   90.00
#
_symmetry.space_group_name_H-M   'P 1'
#
loop_
_entity.id
_entity.type
_entity.pdbx_description
1 polymer ?
#
loop_
_entity_poly.entity_id
_entity_poly.type
_entity_poly.pdbx_seq_one_letter_code
_entity_poly.pdbx_strand_id
1 'polypeptide(L)' 'MQSKPAFLVCPTCKREIKGAAYACPECATFFCIRCAIMKAERNEPCIKCNNALKFC' A
#
# COMPACT_ATOMS: atom_id res chain seq x y z
N MET A 1 -23.95 -2.16 16.49
CA MET A 1 -22.99 -1.31 15.74
C MET A 1 -22.18 -2.22 14.83
N GLN A 2 -22.47 -2.30 13.53
CA GLN A 2 -21.65 -3.05 12.58
C GLN A 2 -20.66 -2.09 11.93
N SER A 3 -19.46 -1.99 12.50
CA SER A 3 -18.34 -1.30 11.86
C SER A 3 -18.01 -2.06 10.58
N LYS A 4 -18.43 -1.54 9.42
CA LYS A 4 -18.10 -2.07 8.09
C LYS A 4 -16.62 -2.48 8.06
N PRO A 5 -16.25 -3.71 7.66
CA PRO A 5 -14.85 -4.01 7.43
C PRO A 5 -14.37 -3.05 6.33
N ALA A 6 -13.40 -2.20 6.66
CA ALA A 6 -12.75 -1.37 5.68
C ALA A 6 -11.93 -2.32 4.79
N PHE A 7 -12.53 -2.77 3.69
CA PHE A 7 -11.82 -3.55 2.67
C PHE A 7 -10.76 -2.62 2.04
N LEU A 8 -9.54 -2.71 2.54
CA LEU A 8 -8.40 -2.00 1.98
C LEU A 8 -8.04 -2.68 0.66
N VAL A 9 -8.18 -1.97 -0.46
CA VAL A 9 -7.81 -2.48 -1.78
C VAL A 9 -6.49 -1.87 -2.18
N CYS A 10 -5.53 -2.69 -2.62
CA CYS A 10 -4.27 -2.15 -3.09
C CYS A 10 -4.46 -1.43 -4.44
N PRO A 11 -4.03 -0.17 -4.57
CA PRO A 11 -4.17 0.57 -5.83
C PRO A 11 -3.28 0.02 -6.95
N THR A 12 -2.23 -0.75 -6.63
CA THR A 12 -1.31 -1.32 -7.62
C THR A 12 -1.86 -2.59 -8.26
N CYS A 13 -2.31 -3.57 -7.46
CA CYS A 13 -2.76 -4.86 -7.98
C CYS A 13 -4.29 -5.02 -7.98
N LYS A 14 -5.02 -4.01 -7.48
CA LYS A 14 -6.49 -4.00 -7.35
C LYS A 14 -7.07 -5.20 -6.58
N ARG A 15 -6.24 -5.86 -5.75
CA ARG A 15 -6.67 -6.94 -4.85
C ARG A 15 -6.94 -6.41 -3.46
N GLU A 16 -7.87 -7.06 -2.77
CA GLU A 16 -8.09 -6.85 -1.35
C GLU A 16 -6.85 -7.20 -0.55
N ILE A 17 -6.51 -6.30 0.37
CA ILE A 17 -5.46 -6.46 1.37
C ILE A 17 -6.12 -7.16 2.55
N LYS A 18 -5.81 -8.45 2.72
CA LYS A 18 -6.26 -9.23 3.87
C LYS A 18 -5.13 -9.23 4.91
N GLY A 19 -5.34 -8.56 6.04
CA GLY A 19 -4.36 -8.49 7.14
C GLY A 19 -3.42 -7.30 7.03
N ALA A 20 -2.11 -7.54 7.14
CA ALA A 20 -1.10 -6.47 7.19
C ALA A 20 -1.02 -5.69 5.86
N ALA A 21 -1.06 -4.36 5.97
CA ALA A 21 -0.90 -3.42 4.87
C ALA A 21 0.35 -2.56 5.10
N TYR A 22 1.05 -2.22 4.02
CA TYR A 22 2.08 -1.19 4.06
C TYR A 22 1.41 0.18 3.89
N ALA A 23 1.66 1.10 4.80
CA ALA A 23 1.25 2.50 4.65
C ALA A 23 2.45 3.32 4.17
N CYS A 24 2.27 4.07 3.07
CA CYS A 24 3.28 5.02 2.62
C CYS A 24 3.49 6.11 3.70
N PRO A 25 4.73 6.35 4.15
CA PRO A 25 5.01 7.31 5.23
C PRO A 25 4.66 8.75 4.84
N GLU A 26 4.63 9.05 3.54
CA GLU A 26 4.45 10.40 3.00
C GLU A 26 2.97 10.80 2.83
N CYS A 27 2.13 9.85 2.44
CA CYS A 27 0.73 10.12 2.08
C CYS A 27 -0.28 9.17 2.73
N ALA A 28 0.19 8.29 3.62
CA ALA A 28 -0.62 7.26 4.28
C ALA A 28 -1.41 6.36 3.34
N THR A 29 -1.01 6.24 2.06
CA THR A 29 -1.67 5.32 1.12
C THR A 29 -1.34 3.88 1.47
N PHE A 30 -2.37 3.03 1.55
CA PHE A 30 -2.23 1.62 1.87
C PHE A 30 -1.97 0.77 0.63
N PHE A 31 -1.00 -0.14 0.74
CA PHE A 31 -0.60 -1.10 -0.27
C PHE A 31 -0.53 -2.50 0.32
N CYS A 32 -0.67 -3.52 -0.53
CA CYS A 32 -0.24 -4.87 -0.13
C CYS A 32 1.26 -4.86 0.14
N ILE A 33 1.68 -5.54 1.20
CA ILE A 33 3.10 -5.74 1.53
C ILE A 33 3.90 -6.20 0.31
N ARG A 34 3.40 -7.22 -0.41
CA ARG A 34 4.03 -7.73 -1.66
C ARG A 34 4.23 -6.63 -2.71
N CYS A 35 3.23 -5.79 -2.90
CA CYS A 35 3.21 -4.77 -3.95
C CYS A 35 4.13 -3.62 -3.57
N ALA A 36 4.13 -3.25 -2.30
CA ALA A 36 5.00 -2.23 -1.77
C ALA A 36 6.47 -2.70 -1.86
N ILE A 37 6.79 -3.94 -1.48
CA ILE A 37 8.15 -4.52 -1.61
C ILE A 37 8.57 -4.56 -3.08
N MET A 38 7.74 -5.12 -3.97
CA MET A 38 8.07 -5.16 -5.40
C MET A 38 8.32 -3.77 -5.99
N LYS A 39 7.60 -2.74 -5.54
CA LYS A 39 7.84 -1.38 -5.99
C LYS A 39 9.15 -0.82 -5.40
N ALA A 40 9.45 -1.03 -4.13
CA ALA A 40 10.75 -0.62 -3.57
C ALA A 40 11.93 -1.30 -4.28
N GLU A 41 11.86 -2.61 -4.51
CA GLU A 41 12.88 -3.37 -5.26
C GLU A 41 13.07 -2.83 -6.69
N ARG A 42 12.00 -2.37 -7.33
CA ARG A 42 12.02 -1.78 -8.67
C ARG A 42 12.30 -0.27 -8.67
N ASN A 43 12.56 0.32 -7.50
CA ASN A 43 12.71 1.76 -7.31
C ASN A 43 11.50 2.58 -7.83
N GLU A 44 10.32 1.97 -7.79
CA GLU A 44 9.08 2.50 -8.28
C GLU A 44 8.40 3.38 -7.20
N PRO A 45 8.04 4.64 -7.52
CA PRO A 45 7.44 5.54 -6.54
C PRO A 45 6.00 5.15 -6.19
N CYS A 46 5.51 5.69 -5.08
CA CYS A 46 4.13 5.60 -4.65
C CYS A 46 3.21 6.21 -5.71
N ILE A 47 2.18 5.46 -6.15
CA ILE A 47 1.25 5.92 -7.19
C ILE A 47 0.42 7.15 -6.80
N LYS A 48 0.34 7.46 -5.50
CA LYS A 48 -0.48 8.56 -4.98
C LYS A 48 0.31 9.87 -4.84
N CYS A 49 1.47 9.82 -4.20
CA CYS A 49 2.29 11.01 -3.90
C CYS A 49 3.60 11.09 -4.70
N ASN A 50 3.89 10.09 -5.52
CA ASN A 50 5.11 9.97 -6.31
C ASN A 50 6.43 9.93 -5.52
N ASN A 51 6.38 9.75 -4.19
CA ASN A 51 7.56 9.57 -3.35
C ASN A 51 8.02 8.10 -3.31
N ALA A 52 9.32 7.89 -3.11
CA ALA A 52 9.90 6.56 -2.98
C ALA A 52 9.30 5.79 -1.79
N LEU A 53 8.98 4.52 -2.01
CA LEU A 53 8.50 3.63 -0.94
C LEU A 53 9.69 3.21 -0.08
N LYS A 54 9.77 3.76 1.13
CA LYS A 54 10.82 3.44 2.10
C LYS A 54 10.35 2.34 3.04
N PHE A 55 11.14 1.27 3.13
CA PHE A 55 11.02 0.26 4.17
C PHE A 55 12.13 0.54 5.15
N CYS A 56 11.78 1.10 6.31
CA CYS A 56 12.72 1.32 7.41
C CYS A 56 12.97 0.02 8.17
#